data_AF-A0A7Y5VPA6-F1
#
_entry.id   AF-A0A7Y5VPA6-F1
#
_cell.length_a   1.000
_cell.length_b   1.000
_cell.length_c   1.000
_cell.angle_alpha   90.00
_cell.angle_beta   90.00
_cell.angle_gamma   90.00
#
_symmetry.space_group_name_H-M   'P 1'
#
loop_
_entity.id
_entity.type
_entity.pdbx_description
1 polymer ?
#
loop_
_entity_poly.entity_id
_entity_poly.type
_entity_poly.pdbx_seq_one_letter_code
_entity_poly.pdbx_strand_id
1 'polypeptide(L)'
;MKLFERLKNLFASDTVPVEDRAAYARAGDLPGLMRKLDELTTSNEVMLRQIRASISKLELTERATITSIKRGNITGRGVRMALQTVNRYRKQLETLERKADIIDRNLNLHINLMSKIELMEAMEMKGVSPELIDQIILEFTENGEKYRHALSGEVGVIEPEKSVLSEKEREELANIEKEVFGTVKHFAKGTSNVREKPEAASKDFQPLPTEDDVRRTIEESERMIEEMESQREKELE
;
A
#
# COMPACT_ATOMS: atom_id res chain seq x y z
N MET A 1 28.28 1.99 29.26
CA MET A 1 29.04 1.82 27.99
C MET A 1 29.04 0.39 27.42
N LYS A 2 28.65 -0.66 28.16
CA LYS A 2 28.58 -2.03 27.60
C LYS A 2 27.31 -2.31 26.79
N LEU A 3 26.18 -1.67 27.14
CA LEU A 3 24.89 -1.86 26.46
C LEU A 3 24.92 -1.40 25.00
N PHE A 4 25.48 -0.22 24.73
CA PHE A 4 25.56 0.33 23.38
C PHE A 4 26.40 -0.54 22.43
N GLU A 5 27.53 -1.09 22.88
CA GLU A 5 28.33 -1.99 22.05
C GLU A 5 27.62 -3.33 21.80
N ARG A 6 26.89 -3.87 22.79
CA ARG A 6 26.06 -5.07 22.62
C ARG A 6 24.96 -4.84 21.59
N LEU A 7 24.28 -3.70 21.67
CA LEU A 7 23.29 -3.26 20.69
C LEU A 7 23.92 -3.08 19.31
N LYS A 8 25.10 -2.48 19.20
CA LYS A 8 25.78 -2.31 17.91
C LYS A 8 26.09 -3.65 17.23
N ASN A 9 26.46 -4.67 18.00
CA ASN A 9 26.65 -6.04 17.49
C ASN A 9 25.33 -6.69 17.05
N LEU A 10 24.23 -6.42 17.75
CA LEU A 10 22.88 -6.82 17.34
C LEU A 10 22.52 -6.20 15.98
N PHE A 11 22.77 -4.90 15.79
CA PHE A 11 22.50 -4.19 14.55
C PHE A 11 23.45 -4.54 13.40
N ALA A 12 24.64 -5.01 13.71
CA ALA A 12 25.58 -5.54 12.72
C ALA A 12 25.16 -6.93 12.20
N SER A 13 24.30 -7.64 12.94
CA SER A 13 23.77 -8.94 12.50
C SER A 13 22.78 -8.78 11.34
N ASP A 14 22.61 -9.84 10.54
CA ASP A 14 21.72 -9.83 9.38
C ASP A 14 20.22 -9.66 9.74
N THR A 15 19.86 -9.61 11.03
CA THR A 15 18.46 -9.55 11.51
C THR A 15 17.74 -8.26 11.11
N VAL A 16 18.49 -7.22 10.79
CA VAL A 16 17.99 -5.89 10.48
C VAL A 16 18.03 -5.64 8.95
N PRO A 17 17.00 -4.99 8.36
CA PRO A 17 17.03 -4.60 6.94
C PRO A 17 18.31 -3.86 6.57
N VAL A 18 18.83 -4.10 5.36
CA VAL A 18 20.13 -3.56 4.90
C VAL A 18 20.18 -2.03 4.96
N GLU A 19 19.07 -1.38 4.61
CA GLU A 19 18.91 0.07 4.64
C GLU A 19 19.01 0.61 6.08
N ASP A 20 18.40 -0.09 7.03
CA ASP A 20 18.39 0.27 8.43
C ASP A 20 19.72 -0.04 9.13
N ARG A 21 20.43 -1.11 8.72
CA ARG A 21 21.76 -1.44 9.23
C ARG A 21 22.75 -0.30 9.05
N ALA A 22 22.73 0.35 7.89
CA ALA A 22 23.58 1.49 7.63
C ALA A 22 23.20 2.71 8.49
N ALA A 23 21.90 2.89 8.78
CA ALA A 23 21.41 3.94 9.65
C ALA A 23 21.86 3.72 11.11
N TYR A 24 21.77 2.50 11.62
CA TYR A 24 22.15 2.17 13.00
C TYR A 24 23.67 2.12 13.20
N ALA A 25 24.43 1.65 12.21
CA ALA A 25 25.90 1.60 12.31
C ALA A 25 26.54 2.99 12.43
N ARG A 26 25.84 4.04 11.96
CA ARG A 26 26.28 5.45 12.06
C ARG A 26 25.93 6.11 13.40
N ALA A 27 25.10 5.49 14.24
CA ALA A 27 24.84 6.02 15.57
C ALA A 27 26.15 5.97 16.40
N GLY A 28 26.49 7.09 17.04
CA GLY A 28 27.67 7.20 17.91
C GLY A 28 27.40 6.84 19.36
N ASP A 29 26.14 6.91 19.77
CA ASP A 29 25.66 6.66 21.13
C ASP A 29 24.20 6.17 21.13
N LEU A 30 23.72 5.80 22.32
CA LEU A 30 22.37 5.26 22.53
C LEU A 30 21.26 6.30 22.26
N PRO A 31 21.37 7.57 22.71
CA PRO A 31 20.41 8.61 22.34
C PRO A 31 20.32 8.86 20.83
N GLY A 32 21.46 8.83 20.12
CA GLY A 32 21.51 8.98 18.67
C GLY A 32 20.87 7.81 17.94
N LEU A 33 21.01 6.59 18.46
CA LEU A 33 20.32 5.40 17.95
C LEU A 33 18.81 5.51 18.13
N MET A 34 18.35 5.89 19.33
CA MET A 34 16.92 6.07 19.64
C MET A 34 16.29 7.11 18.73
N ARG A 35 16.93 8.28 18.58
CA ARG A 35 16.46 9.31 17.64
C ARG A 35 16.36 8.78 16.21
N LYS A 36 17.29 7.92 15.79
CA LYS A 36 17.24 7.34 14.44
C LYS A 36 16.10 6.34 14.27
N LEU A 37 15.81 5.56 15.30
CA LEU A 37 14.64 4.67 15.33
C LEU A 37 13.33 5.46 15.29
N ASP A 38 13.25 6.58 16.02
CA ASP A 38 12.10 7.49 15.96
C ASP A 38 11.90 8.09 14.56
N GLU A 39 12.98 8.55 13.92
CA GLU A 39 12.95 9.07 12.54
C GLU A 39 12.43 8.01 11.56
N LEU A 40 12.92 6.77 11.65
CA LEU A 40 12.48 5.67 10.79
C LEU A 40 11.02 5.29 11.06
N THR A 41 10.61 5.24 12.33
CA THR A 41 9.23 4.97 12.73
C THR A 41 8.30 6.03 12.16
N THR A 42 8.62 7.31 12.36
CA THR A 42 7.84 8.45 11.83
C THR A 42 7.76 8.41 10.31
N SER A 43 8.88 8.15 9.62
CA SER A 43 8.90 8.01 8.16
C SER A 43 8.00 6.88 7.67
N ASN A 44 8.05 5.72 8.34
CA ASN A 44 7.21 4.57 8.01
C ASN A 44 5.73 4.86 8.28
N GLU A 45 5.37 5.57 9.36
CA GLU A 45 4.00 6.01 9.63
C GLU A 45 3.44 6.93 8.56
N VAL A 46 4.24 7.90 8.12
CA VAL A 46 3.86 8.82 7.04
C VAL A 46 3.65 8.05 5.73
N MET A 47 4.58 7.17 5.38
CA MET A 47 4.47 6.36 4.17
C MET A 47 3.27 5.42 4.22
N LEU A 48 3.01 4.78 5.35
CA LEU A 48 1.84 3.91 5.55
C LEU A 48 0.53 4.69 5.39
N ARG A 49 0.45 5.90 5.95
CA ARG A 49 -0.71 6.79 5.76
C ARG A 49 -0.92 7.15 4.30
N GLN A 50 0.14 7.51 3.57
CA GLN A 50 0.07 7.82 2.15
C GLN A 50 -0.39 6.63 1.30
N ILE A 51 0.09 5.42 1.61
CA ILE A 51 -0.34 4.20 0.92
C ILE A 51 -1.80 3.89 1.21
N ARG A 52 -2.25 3.99 2.47
CA ARG A 52 -3.65 3.78 2.85
C ARG A 52 -4.60 4.77 2.17
N ALA A 53 -4.19 6.05 2.06
CA ALA A 53 -4.93 7.04 1.30
C ALA A 53 -5.01 6.69 -0.20
N SER A 54 -3.89 6.21 -0.78
CA SER A 54 -3.83 5.78 -2.17
C SER A 54 -4.72 4.55 -2.44
N ILE A 55 -4.72 3.56 -1.53
CA ILE A 55 -5.62 2.40 -1.58
C ILE A 55 -7.08 2.88 -1.56
N SER A 56 -7.45 3.72 -0.60
CA SER A 56 -8.83 4.22 -0.46
C SER A 56 -9.31 4.97 -1.72
N LYS A 57 -8.44 5.80 -2.30
CA LYS A 57 -8.71 6.51 -3.56
C LYS A 57 -8.91 5.54 -4.72
N LEU A 58 -8.06 4.52 -4.82
CA LEU A 58 -8.10 3.53 -5.89
C LEU A 58 -9.31 2.59 -5.79
N GLU A 59 -9.73 2.21 -4.57
CA GLU A 59 -10.98 1.49 -4.34
C GLU A 59 -12.20 2.31 -4.77
N LEU A 60 -12.19 3.61 -4.45
CA LEU A 60 -13.27 4.51 -4.84
C LEU A 60 -13.39 4.62 -6.36
N THR A 61 -12.26 4.78 -7.07
CA THR A 61 -12.25 4.84 -8.54
C THR A 61 -12.64 3.52 -9.18
N GLU A 62 -12.22 2.38 -8.61
CA GLU A 62 -12.67 1.04 -9.05
C GLU A 62 -14.19 0.91 -8.91
N ARG A 63 -14.75 1.22 -7.73
CA ARG A 63 -16.20 1.13 -7.47
C ARG A 63 -17.00 2.08 -8.37
N ALA A 64 -16.52 3.30 -8.60
CA ALA A 64 -17.15 4.25 -9.50
C ALA A 64 -17.16 3.75 -10.95
N THR A 65 -16.05 3.15 -11.40
CA THR A 65 -15.93 2.56 -12.73
C THR A 65 -16.90 1.39 -12.89
N ILE A 66 -16.93 0.45 -11.93
CA ILE A 66 -17.86 -0.68 -11.90
C ILE A 66 -19.31 -0.19 -11.92
N THR A 67 -19.63 0.84 -11.13
CA THR A 67 -20.98 1.41 -11.08
C THR A 67 -21.39 2.03 -12.42
N SER A 68 -20.47 2.73 -13.09
CA SER A 68 -20.70 3.31 -14.42
C SER A 68 -20.94 2.25 -15.49
N ILE A 69 -20.22 1.13 -15.41
CA ILE A 69 -20.45 -0.04 -16.25
C ILE A 69 -21.85 -0.63 -15.98
N LYS A 70 -22.21 -0.88 -14.71
CA LYS A 70 -23.51 -1.46 -14.32
C LYS A 70 -24.71 -0.60 -14.71
N ARG A 71 -24.58 0.73 -14.60
CA ARG A 71 -25.63 1.68 -14.97
C ARG A 71 -25.79 1.85 -16.49
N GLY A 72 -24.90 1.25 -17.30
CA GLY A 72 -24.94 1.38 -18.75
C GLY A 72 -24.42 2.72 -19.27
N ASN A 73 -23.75 3.53 -18.42
CA ASN A 73 -23.11 4.77 -18.84
C ASN A 73 -21.93 4.51 -19.79
N ILE A 74 -21.35 3.31 -19.70
CA ILE A 74 -20.30 2.81 -20.59
C ILE A 74 -20.89 1.67 -21.41
N THR A 75 -20.82 1.75 -22.75
CA THR A 75 -21.40 0.75 -23.65
C THR A 75 -20.41 0.27 -24.73
N GLY A 76 -20.71 -0.89 -25.34
CA GLY A 76 -19.97 -1.43 -26.48
C GLY A 76 -18.48 -1.67 -26.19
N ARG A 77 -17.60 -1.13 -27.06
CA ARG A 77 -16.14 -1.25 -26.90
C ARG A 77 -15.62 -0.58 -25.62
N GLY A 78 -16.32 0.42 -25.10
CA GLY A 78 -15.96 1.12 -23.87
C GLY A 78 -16.02 0.22 -22.64
N VAL A 79 -16.94 -0.75 -22.60
CA VAL A 79 -17.06 -1.68 -21.45
C VAL A 79 -15.83 -2.57 -21.34
N ARG A 80 -15.30 -3.05 -22.47
CA ARG A 80 -14.07 -3.87 -22.46
C ARG A 80 -12.87 -3.09 -21.93
N MET A 81 -12.71 -1.84 -22.37
CA MET A 81 -11.66 -0.96 -21.87
C MET A 81 -11.84 -0.68 -20.36
N ALA A 82 -13.07 -0.43 -19.92
CA ALA A 82 -13.37 -0.19 -18.52
C ALA A 82 -13.10 -1.42 -17.63
N LEU A 83 -13.41 -2.64 -18.10
CA LEU A 83 -13.07 -3.88 -17.40
C LEU A 83 -11.54 -4.11 -17.32
N GLN A 84 -10.79 -3.75 -18.35
CA GLN A 84 -9.32 -3.77 -18.31
C GLN A 84 -8.77 -2.76 -17.30
N THR A 85 -9.34 -1.56 -17.25
CA THR A 85 -8.99 -0.55 -16.26
C THR A 85 -9.29 -1.04 -14.83
N VAL A 86 -10.43 -1.69 -14.60
CA VAL A 86 -10.75 -2.32 -13.31
C VAL A 86 -9.72 -3.40 -12.95
N ASN A 87 -9.32 -4.26 -13.89
CA ASN A 87 -8.27 -5.26 -13.63
C ASN A 87 -6.94 -4.60 -13.25
N ARG A 88 -6.56 -3.50 -13.91
CA ARG A 88 -5.36 -2.73 -13.57
C ARG A 88 -5.45 -2.14 -12.17
N TYR A 89 -6.61 -1.59 -11.78
CA TYR A 89 -6.82 -1.09 -10.42
C TYR A 89 -6.65 -2.19 -9.37
N ARG A 90 -7.21 -3.39 -9.59
CA ARG A 90 -7.04 -4.53 -8.68
C ARG A 90 -5.59 -4.94 -8.48
N LYS A 91 -4.80 -5.03 -9.57
CA LYS A 91 -3.36 -5.34 -9.49
C LYS A 91 -2.57 -4.26 -8.74
N GLN A 92 -2.95 -2.99 -8.95
CA GLN A 92 -2.35 -1.86 -8.22
C GLN A 92 -2.72 -1.89 -6.73
N LEU A 93 -3.97 -2.21 -6.37
CA LEU A 93 -4.43 -2.38 -4.99
C LEU A 93 -3.62 -3.48 -4.30
N GLU A 94 -3.53 -4.66 -4.89
CA GLU A 94 -2.76 -5.78 -4.34
C GLU A 94 -1.29 -5.40 -4.08
N THR A 95 -0.69 -4.65 -5.01
CA THR A 95 0.68 -4.15 -4.84
C THR A 95 0.80 -3.16 -3.68
N LEU A 96 -0.15 -2.24 -3.55
CA LEU A 96 -0.16 -1.25 -2.47
C LEU A 96 -0.42 -1.91 -1.11
N GLU A 97 -1.31 -2.89 -1.03
CA GLU A 97 -1.58 -3.67 0.18
C GLU A 97 -0.32 -4.42 0.64
N ARG A 98 0.37 -5.12 -0.27
CA ARG A 98 1.65 -5.79 0.06
C ARG A 98 2.69 -4.79 0.58
N LYS A 99 2.79 -3.60 -0.04
CA LYS A 99 3.69 -2.54 0.44
C LYS A 99 3.29 -2.02 1.82
N ALA A 100 1.99 -1.84 2.08
CA ALA A 100 1.48 -1.44 3.39
C ALA A 100 1.85 -2.48 4.46
N ASP A 101 1.67 -3.76 4.17
CA ASP A 101 2.02 -4.86 5.08
C ASP A 101 3.51 -4.88 5.42
N ILE A 102 4.38 -4.65 4.44
CA ILE A 102 5.83 -4.55 4.66
C ILE A 102 6.16 -3.40 5.60
N ILE A 103 5.59 -2.21 5.36
CA ILE A 103 5.86 -1.02 6.17
C ILE A 103 5.30 -1.19 7.59
N ASP A 104 4.11 -1.76 7.74
CA ASP A 104 3.49 -2.03 9.04
C ASP A 104 4.35 -2.99 9.88
N ARG A 105 4.93 -4.03 9.24
CA ARG A 105 5.90 -4.92 9.91
C ARG A 105 7.18 -4.20 10.31
N ASN A 106 7.73 -3.34 9.45
CA ASN A 106 8.92 -2.55 9.79
C ASN A 106 8.66 -1.60 10.96
N LEU A 107 7.50 -0.95 10.97
CA LEU A 107 7.05 -0.09 12.07
C LEU A 107 6.96 -0.87 13.39
N ASN A 108 6.32 -2.04 13.37
CA ASN A 108 6.23 -2.91 14.54
C ASN A 108 7.62 -3.37 15.02
N LEU A 109 8.54 -3.67 14.10
CA LEU A 109 9.91 -4.02 14.44
C LEU A 109 10.63 -2.87 15.17
N HIS A 110 10.54 -1.65 14.64
CA HIS A 110 11.18 -0.47 15.26
C HIS A 110 10.59 -0.14 16.63
N ILE A 111 9.26 -0.17 16.79
CA ILE A 111 8.59 0.07 18.07
C ILE A 111 9.01 -0.97 19.12
N ASN A 112 9.02 -2.25 18.75
CA ASN A 112 9.44 -3.33 19.64
C ASN A 112 10.90 -3.16 20.05
N LEU A 113 11.75 -2.78 19.11
CA LEU A 113 13.17 -2.55 19.36
C LEU A 113 13.40 -1.37 20.31
N MET A 114 12.72 -0.23 20.09
CA MET A 114 12.78 0.92 21.02
C MET A 114 12.34 0.51 22.42
N SER A 115 11.22 -0.18 22.54
CA SER A 115 10.70 -0.67 23.83
C SER A 115 11.70 -1.59 24.56
N LYS A 116 12.41 -2.46 23.82
CA LYS A 116 13.43 -3.35 24.38
C LYS A 116 14.68 -2.56 24.80
N ILE A 117 15.08 -1.54 24.05
CA ILE A 117 16.19 -0.64 24.42
C ILE A 117 15.87 0.08 25.73
N GLU A 118 14.69 0.70 25.84
CA GLU A 118 14.25 1.40 27.06
C GLU A 118 14.19 0.45 28.27
N LEU A 119 13.71 -0.78 28.07
CA LEU A 119 13.70 -1.81 29.12
C LEU A 119 15.13 -2.14 29.58
N MET A 120 16.07 -2.31 28.65
CA MET A 120 17.47 -2.60 28.97
C MET A 120 18.15 -1.43 29.69
N GLU A 121 17.87 -0.19 29.28
CA GLU A 121 18.35 1.01 29.99
C GLU A 121 17.81 1.06 31.42
N ALA A 122 16.51 0.80 31.60
CA ALA A 122 15.89 0.76 32.93
C ALA A 122 16.47 -0.34 33.82
N MET A 123 16.82 -1.50 33.25
CA MET A 123 17.48 -2.60 33.95
C MET A 123 18.93 -2.27 34.32
N GLU A 124 19.69 -1.64 33.42
CA GLU A 124 21.06 -1.17 33.71
C GLU A 124 21.03 -0.12 34.84
N MET A 125 20.09 0.83 34.80
CA MET A 125 19.91 1.83 35.86
C MET A 125 19.53 1.23 37.23
N LYS A 126 18.81 0.10 37.23
CA LYS A 126 18.44 -0.64 38.45
C LYS A 126 19.54 -1.59 38.94
N GLY A 127 20.68 -1.66 38.24
CA GLY A 127 21.79 -2.55 38.59
C GLY A 127 21.47 -4.03 38.38
N VAL A 128 20.55 -4.35 37.47
CA VAL A 128 20.22 -5.73 37.12
C VAL A 128 21.42 -6.39 36.43
N SER A 129 21.57 -7.70 36.64
CA SER A 129 22.73 -8.44 36.13
C SER A 129 22.79 -8.42 34.59
N PRO A 130 24.01 -8.36 34.01
CA PRO A 130 24.19 -8.27 32.57
C PRO A 130 23.71 -9.52 31.82
N GLU A 131 23.58 -10.67 32.48
CA GLU A 131 23.06 -11.91 31.88
C GLU A 131 21.57 -11.81 31.56
N LEU A 132 20.78 -11.13 32.40
CA LEU A 132 19.35 -10.90 32.15
C LEU A 132 19.13 -9.95 30.97
N ILE A 133 20.03 -8.98 30.78
CA ILE A 133 20.03 -8.09 29.61
C ILE A 133 20.34 -8.91 28.34
N ASP A 134 21.32 -9.83 28.41
CA ASP A 134 21.67 -10.68 27.27
C ASP A 134 20.53 -11.63 26.88
N GLN A 135 19.72 -12.08 27.83
CA GLN A 135 18.51 -12.88 27.56
C GLN A 135 17.45 -12.10 26.76
N ILE A 136 17.28 -10.80 27.04
CA ILE A 136 16.35 -9.93 26.29
C ILE A 136 16.82 -9.73 24.85
N ILE A 137 18.14 -9.59 24.66
CA ILE A 137 18.74 -9.47 23.32
C ILE A 137 18.52 -10.78 22.54
N LEU A 138 18.73 -11.94 23.17
CA LEU A 138 18.52 -13.24 22.55
C LEU A 138 17.04 -13.45 22.15
N GLU A 139 16.10 -13.18 23.06
CA GLU A 139 14.67 -13.25 22.79
C GLU A 139 14.27 -12.35 21.60
N PHE A 140 14.86 -11.16 21.51
CA PHE A 140 14.64 -10.27 20.38
C PHE A 140 15.20 -10.85 19.07
N THR A 141 16.40 -11.41 19.07
CA THR A 141 16.97 -12.03 17.85
C THR A 141 16.14 -13.20 17.34
N GLU A 142 15.68 -14.08 18.22
CA GLU A 142 14.86 -15.25 17.87
C GLU A 142 13.49 -14.83 17.32
N ASN A 143 12.91 -13.75 17.86
CA ASN A 143 11.67 -13.20 17.32
C ASN A 143 11.89 -12.41 16.03
N GLY A 144 13.05 -11.76 15.86
CA GLY A 144 13.43 -11.03 14.65
C GLY A 144 13.49 -11.91 13.40
N GLU A 145 13.94 -13.16 13.51
CA GLU A 145 13.96 -14.10 12.39
C GLU A 145 12.56 -14.42 11.82
N LYS A 146 11.53 -14.42 12.68
CA LYS A 146 10.13 -14.61 12.25
C LYS A 146 9.64 -13.46 11.37
N TYR A 147 10.11 -12.23 11.62
CA TYR A 147 9.78 -11.07 10.77
C TYR A 147 10.49 -11.13 9.41
N ARG A 148 11.71 -11.70 9.35
CA ARG A 148 12.51 -11.80 8.11
C ARG A 148 11.88 -12.74 7.07
N HIS A 149 11.44 -13.93 7.49
CA HIS A 149 10.81 -14.89 6.57
C HIS A 149 9.55 -14.36 5.88
N ALA A 150 8.87 -13.39 6.50
CA ALA A 150 7.68 -12.78 5.94
C ALA A 150 7.99 -11.64 4.93
N LEU A 151 9.19 -11.04 4.99
CA LEU A 151 9.61 -9.91 4.15
C LEU A 151 10.35 -10.32 2.88
N SER A 152 11.01 -11.48 2.87
CA SER A 152 11.77 -11.98 1.70
C SER A 152 10.91 -12.59 0.59
N GLY A 153 9.61 -12.75 0.82
CA GLY A 153 8.66 -13.22 -0.18
C GLY A 153 8.09 -12.06 -1.00
N GLU A 154 8.54 -11.94 -2.25
CA GLU A 154 7.85 -11.23 -3.33
C GLU A 154 7.80 -9.70 -3.28
N VAL A 155 8.92 -9.04 -3.56
CA VAL A 155 8.87 -7.79 -4.34
C VAL A 155 8.70 -8.21 -5.81
N GLY A 156 7.45 -8.48 -6.20
CA GLY A 156 7.09 -8.76 -7.59
C GLY A 156 7.42 -7.57 -8.47
N VAL A 157 8.44 -7.71 -9.32
CA VAL A 157 8.78 -6.75 -10.36
C VAL A 157 7.59 -6.69 -11.32
N ILE A 158 7.00 -5.51 -11.46
CA ILE A 158 5.98 -5.24 -12.49
C ILE A 158 6.69 -5.36 -13.84
N GLU A 159 6.46 -6.47 -14.55
CA GLU A 159 6.91 -6.59 -15.94
C GLU A 159 6.20 -5.55 -16.81
N PRO A 160 6.91 -4.80 -17.66
CA PRO A 160 6.28 -3.90 -18.61
C PRO A 160 5.42 -4.68 -19.62
N GLU A 161 4.19 -4.20 -19.82
CA GLU A 161 3.11 -4.86 -20.57
C GLU A 161 3.52 -5.33 -21.98
N LYS A 162 3.18 -6.57 -22.31
CA LYS A 162 3.10 -7.05 -23.71
C LYS A 162 1.74 -6.62 -24.29
N SER A 163 1.72 -6.11 -25.50
CA SER A 163 0.53 -5.61 -26.21
C SER A 163 -0.51 -6.68 -26.59
N VAL A 164 -0.32 -7.93 -26.17
CA VAL A 164 -1.19 -9.07 -26.44
C VAL A 164 -1.67 -9.64 -25.12
N LEU A 165 -2.99 -9.57 -24.88
CA LEU A 165 -3.64 -10.17 -23.72
C LEU A 165 -3.30 -11.67 -23.68
N SER A 166 -2.62 -12.09 -22.62
CA SER A 166 -2.38 -13.49 -22.32
C SER A 166 -3.69 -14.23 -22.05
N GLU A 167 -3.68 -15.56 -22.16
CA GLU A 167 -4.87 -16.37 -21.84
C GLU A 167 -5.33 -16.18 -20.39
N LYS A 168 -4.38 -15.98 -19.46
CA LYS A 168 -4.67 -15.65 -18.05
C LYS A 168 -5.42 -14.33 -17.90
N GLU A 169 -4.98 -13.28 -18.59
CA GLU A 169 -5.65 -11.98 -18.54
C GLU A 169 -7.06 -12.03 -19.15
N ARG A 170 -7.30 -12.89 -20.13
CA ARG A 170 -8.64 -13.11 -20.68
C ARG A 170 -9.56 -13.80 -19.67
N GLU A 171 -9.03 -14.76 -18.91
CA GLU A 171 -9.76 -15.44 -17.85
C GLU A 171 -10.06 -14.50 -16.67
N GLU A 172 -9.09 -13.68 -16.25
CA GLU A 172 -9.28 -12.60 -15.27
C GLU A 172 -10.39 -11.65 -15.69
N LEU A 173 -10.38 -11.19 -16.95
CA LEU A 173 -11.41 -10.30 -17.48
C LEU A 173 -12.79 -10.95 -17.52
N ALA A 174 -12.87 -12.25 -17.86
CA ALA A 174 -14.13 -13.00 -17.87
C ALA A 174 -14.69 -13.15 -16.45
N ASN A 175 -13.83 -13.31 -15.44
CA ASN A 175 -14.23 -13.34 -14.04
C ASN A 175 -14.76 -11.99 -13.56
N ILE A 176 -14.09 -10.89 -13.92
CA ILE A 176 -14.56 -9.53 -13.62
C ILE A 176 -15.89 -9.27 -14.33
N GLU A 177 -16.05 -9.67 -15.59
CA GLU A 177 -17.32 -9.53 -16.31
C GLU A 177 -18.45 -10.31 -15.61
N LYS A 178 -18.18 -11.54 -15.16
CA LYS A 178 -19.12 -12.35 -14.39
C LYS A 178 -19.51 -11.69 -13.07
N GLU A 179 -18.56 -11.08 -12.37
CA GLU A 179 -18.79 -10.39 -11.11
C GLU A 179 -19.63 -9.10 -11.31
N VAL A 180 -19.35 -8.36 -12.38
CA VAL A 180 -20.03 -7.09 -12.67
C VAL A 180 -21.44 -7.30 -13.21
N PHE A 181 -21.66 -8.29 -14.08
CA PHE A 181 -22.91 -8.48 -14.79
C PHE A 181 -23.68 -9.76 -14.43
N GLY A 182 -23.12 -10.63 -13.60
CA GLY A 182 -23.72 -11.93 -13.24
C GLY A 182 -23.70 -12.98 -14.37
N THR A 183 -23.30 -12.61 -15.59
CA THR A 183 -23.21 -13.50 -16.76
C THR A 183 -22.04 -13.11 -17.68
N VAL A 184 -21.35 -14.10 -18.27
CA VAL A 184 -20.19 -13.91 -19.17
C VAL A 184 -20.62 -13.65 -20.63
N LYS A 185 -21.85 -13.17 -20.85
CA LYS A 185 -22.48 -13.16 -22.19
C LYS A 185 -22.46 -11.80 -22.89
N HIS A 186 -21.96 -10.72 -22.27
CA HIS A 186 -22.04 -9.40 -22.89
C HIS A 186 -21.07 -9.23 -24.08
N PHE A 187 -20.05 -10.09 -24.23
CA PHE A 187 -19.10 -10.04 -25.34
C PHE A 187 -19.09 -11.23 -26.30
N ALA A 188 -19.92 -12.26 -26.09
CA ALA A 188 -19.90 -13.47 -26.94
C ALA A 188 -20.57 -13.29 -28.33
N LYS A 189 -21.15 -12.12 -28.65
CA LYS A 189 -21.83 -11.84 -29.93
C LYS A 189 -21.19 -10.69 -30.72
N GLY A 190 -19.87 -10.72 -30.89
CA GLY A 190 -19.11 -9.71 -31.64
C GLY A 190 -18.58 -10.15 -33.01
N THR A 191 -18.94 -11.34 -33.50
CA THR A 191 -18.48 -11.85 -34.81
C THR A 191 -19.62 -12.51 -35.57
N SER A 192 -20.56 -11.71 -36.08
CA SER A 192 -21.32 -12.07 -37.29
C SER A 192 -22.09 -10.87 -37.83
N ASN A 193 -21.69 -10.41 -39.00
CA ASN A 193 -22.46 -9.61 -39.96
C ASN A 193 -23.06 -8.28 -39.49
N VAL A 194 -22.28 -7.21 -39.56
CA VAL A 194 -22.83 -5.87 -39.76
C VAL A 194 -22.79 -5.56 -41.25
N ARG A 195 -23.94 -5.79 -41.90
CA ARG A 195 -24.29 -5.20 -43.19
C ARG A 195 -24.61 -3.73 -42.92
N GLU A 196 -23.88 -2.83 -43.57
CA GLU A 196 -24.12 -1.40 -43.54
C GLU A 196 -25.56 -1.06 -43.95
N LYS A 197 -26.23 -0.25 -43.12
CA LYS A 197 -26.98 0.92 -43.59
C LYS A 197 -27.15 1.93 -42.44
N PRO A 198 -27.03 3.25 -42.71
CA PRO A 198 -27.03 4.29 -41.69
C PRO A 198 -28.46 4.82 -41.50
N GLU A 199 -28.86 5.06 -40.25
CA GLU A 199 -29.99 5.94 -39.95
C GLU A 199 -29.87 6.50 -38.53
N ALA A 200 -30.41 7.70 -38.38
CA ALA A 200 -29.99 8.72 -37.46
C ALA A 200 -30.60 8.65 -36.04
N ALA A 201 -29.95 9.41 -35.15
CA ALA A 201 -30.47 10.12 -33.97
C ALA A 201 -30.45 9.42 -32.59
N SER A 202 -29.55 9.93 -31.73
CA SER A 202 -29.83 10.53 -30.39
C SER A 202 -28.47 10.76 -29.71
N LYS A 203 -27.89 11.97 -29.77
CA LYS A 203 -27.99 13.01 -28.73
C LYS A 203 -28.28 12.44 -27.34
N ASP A 204 -27.22 11.95 -26.69
CA ASP A 204 -26.87 12.24 -25.29
C ASP A 204 -25.51 11.58 -24.99
N PHE A 205 -24.47 12.11 -25.64
CA PHE A 205 -23.10 11.83 -25.25
C PHE A 205 -22.78 12.83 -24.13
N GLN A 206 -22.88 12.42 -22.87
CA GLN A 206 -22.15 13.15 -21.83
C GLN A 206 -20.66 12.85 -22.05
N PRO A 207 -19.83 13.88 -22.31
CA PRO A 207 -18.40 13.66 -22.44
C PRO A 207 -17.87 13.05 -21.14
N LEU A 208 -16.98 12.05 -21.27
CA LEU A 208 -16.24 11.56 -20.12
C LEU A 208 -15.59 12.76 -19.41
N PRO A 209 -15.62 12.81 -18.06
CA PRO A 209 -14.97 13.87 -17.31
C PRO A 209 -13.52 13.94 -17.76
N THR A 210 -13.11 15.13 -18.19
CA THR A 210 -11.74 15.38 -18.63
C THR A 210 -10.80 15.33 -17.43
N GLU A 211 -9.49 15.19 -17.67
CA GLU A 211 -8.50 15.19 -16.57
C GLU A 211 -8.63 16.44 -15.68
N ASP A 212 -9.09 17.56 -16.24
CA ASP A 212 -9.36 18.80 -15.51
C ASP A 212 -10.61 18.71 -14.62
N ASP A 213 -11.64 17.97 -15.03
CA ASP A 213 -12.84 17.73 -14.21
C ASP A 213 -12.52 16.84 -13.02
N VAL A 214 -11.66 15.83 -13.23
CA VAL A 214 -11.15 14.95 -12.17
C VAL A 214 -10.23 15.71 -11.22
N ARG A 215 -9.38 16.60 -11.72
CA ARG A 215 -8.54 17.47 -10.87
C ARG A 215 -9.37 18.42 -10.01
N ARG A 216 -10.41 19.06 -10.56
CA ARG A 216 -11.31 19.92 -9.78
C ARG A 216 -12.04 19.17 -8.67
N THR A 217 -12.51 17.96 -8.95
CA THR A 217 -13.15 17.13 -7.91
C THR A 217 -12.16 16.68 -6.82
N ILE A 218 -10.88 16.51 -7.17
CA ILE A 218 -9.83 16.23 -6.18
C ILE A 218 -9.55 17.48 -5.33
N GLU A 219 -9.38 18.65 -5.94
CA GLU A 219 -9.17 19.90 -5.20
C GLU A 219 -10.36 20.27 -4.30
N GLU A 220 -11.59 20.00 -4.72
CA GLU A 220 -12.79 20.21 -3.91
C GLU A 220 -12.84 19.25 -2.71
N SER A 221 -12.43 17.99 -2.90
CA SER A 221 -12.39 17.01 -1.81
C SER A 221 -11.26 17.27 -0.81
N GLU A 222 -10.10 17.76 -1.27
CA GLU A 222 -9.00 18.22 -0.39
C GLU A 222 -9.41 19.41 0.47
N ARG A 223 -10.12 20.40 -0.10
CA ARG A 223 -10.67 21.53 0.68
C ARG A 223 -11.70 21.09 1.71
N MET A 224 -12.54 20.12 1.37
CA MET A 224 -13.55 19.61 2.31
C MET A 224 -12.91 18.89 3.50
N ILE A 225 -11.79 18.19 3.27
CA ILE A 225 -11.02 17.52 4.33
C ILE A 225 -10.34 18.56 5.23
N GLU A 226 -9.70 19.59 4.66
CA GLU A 226 -9.11 20.68 5.45
C GLU A 226 -10.15 21.43 6.29
N GLU A 227 -11.34 21.69 5.74
CA GLU A 227 -12.44 22.30 6.51
C GLU A 227 -12.93 21.39 7.65
N MET A 228 -13.03 20.09 7.42
CA MET A 228 -13.39 19.13 8.46
C MET A 228 -12.34 19.03 9.57
N GLU A 229 -11.05 19.06 9.22
CA GLU A 229 -9.96 19.04 10.19
C GLU A 229 -9.91 20.34 11.01
N SER A 230 -10.12 21.49 10.38
CA SER A 230 -10.21 22.78 11.07
C SER A 230 -11.42 22.87 12.01
N GLN A 231 -12.56 22.29 11.63
CA GLN A 231 -13.73 22.20 12.52
C GLN A 231 -13.45 21.29 13.72
N ARG A 232 -12.75 20.18 13.49
CA ARG A 232 -12.40 19.22 14.54
C ARG A 232 -11.37 19.77 15.53
N GLU A 233 -10.41 20.58 15.08
CA GLU A 233 -9.48 21.29 15.98
C GLU A 233 -10.21 22.32 16.85
N LYS A 234 -11.18 23.05 16.28
CA LYS A 234 -12.01 24.01 17.05
C LYS A 234 -12.96 23.37 18.06
N GLU A 235 -13.33 22.11 17.88
CA GLU A 235 -14.13 21.35 18.85
C GLU A 235 -13.29 20.76 19.99
N LEU A 236 -11.96 20.75 19.86
CA LEU A 236 -11.02 20.21 20.84
C LEU A 236 -10.32 21.28 21.69
N GLU A 237 -10.47 22.57 21.35
CA GLU A 237 -10.08 23.74 22.16
C GLU A 237 -11.23 24.24 23.05
#